data_AF-A0A932UMW6-F1
#
_entry.id   AF-A0A932UMW6-F1
#
_cell.length_a   1.000
_cell.length_b   1.000
_cell.length_c   1.000
_cell.angle_alpha   90.00
_cell.angle_beta   90.00
_cell.angle_gamma   90.00
#
_symmetry.space_group_name_H-M   'P 1'
#
loop_
_entity.id
_entity.type
_entity.pdbx_description
1 polymer ?
#
loop_
_entity_poly.entity_id
_entity_poly.type
_entity_poly.pdbx_seq_one_letter_code
_entity_poly.pdbx_strand_id
1 'polypeptide(L)'
;MDSAPTPLVASTTFDEAAIALSPDGRWLAYESNETGRLEMFVRPFPNTGAAKWQVSTSGGQAPLWAPSGRELFYVDGARQMIVAAVSPGPTLQLGERRVLFRLREDLYLTERESYTPHDVGRDGQRFIMARRRRTEGASAAPLIVVENWFEEVRSRTR
;
A
#
# COMPACT_ATOMS: atom_id res chain seq x y z
N MET A 1 -20.35 -12.61 -20.98
CA MET A 1 -21.13 -11.51 -20.39
C MET A 1 -20.16 -10.72 -19.54
N ASP A 2 -19.77 -9.53 -19.98
CA ASP A 2 -19.00 -8.61 -19.13
C ASP A 2 -19.97 -8.00 -18.11
N SER A 3 -19.86 -8.42 -16.86
CA SER A 3 -20.55 -7.74 -15.76
C SER A 3 -19.89 -6.38 -15.53
N ALA A 4 -20.69 -5.32 -15.37
CA ALA A 4 -20.17 -4.01 -15.01
C ALA A 4 -19.38 -4.09 -13.68
N PRO A 5 -18.20 -3.46 -13.59
CA PRO A 5 -17.41 -3.47 -12.37
C PRO A 5 -18.19 -2.83 -11.23
N THR A 6 -18.25 -3.51 -10.09
CA THR A 6 -18.90 -2.99 -8.87
C THR A 6 -17.83 -2.48 -7.91
N PRO A 7 -17.93 -1.25 -7.41
CA PRO A 7 -16.97 -0.73 -6.44
C PRO A 7 -17.07 -1.51 -5.12
N LEU A 8 -15.92 -1.92 -4.59
CA LEU A 8 -15.83 -2.68 -3.33
C LEU A 8 -15.54 -1.80 -2.12
N VAL A 9 -14.58 -0.89 -2.28
CA VAL A 9 -14.14 0.11 -1.29
C VAL A 9 -13.92 1.39 -2.09
N ALA A 10 -14.80 2.36 -1.92
CA ALA A 10 -14.88 3.56 -2.74
C ALA A 10 -15.62 4.66 -1.99
N SER A 11 -15.09 5.05 -0.83
CA SER A 11 -15.56 6.21 -0.10
C SER A 11 -15.50 7.46 -0.98
N THR A 12 -16.51 8.33 -0.88
CA THR A 12 -16.51 9.65 -1.53
C THR A 12 -15.96 10.74 -0.62
N THR A 13 -15.66 10.42 0.65
CA THR A 13 -15.25 11.38 1.68
C THR A 13 -13.84 11.15 2.21
N PHE A 14 -13.29 9.96 1.99
CA PHE A 14 -12.01 9.54 2.54
C PHE A 14 -11.12 9.02 1.43
N ASP A 15 -9.82 9.27 1.56
CA ASP A 15 -8.84 8.63 0.70
C ASP A 15 -8.71 7.17 1.14
N GLU A 16 -8.79 6.27 0.16
CA GLU A 16 -8.66 4.82 0.36
C GLU A 16 -7.68 4.27 -0.68
N ALA A 17 -6.68 3.51 -0.24
CA ALA A 17 -5.56 3.10 -1.10
C ALA A 17 -4.88 1.80 -0.61
N ALA A 18 -3.82 1.40 -1.31
CA ALA A 18 -2.92 0.28 -0.98
C ALA A 18 -3.67 -0.98 -0.51
N ILE A 19 -4.46 -1.58 -1.40
CA ILE A 19 -5.24 -2.77 -1.05
C ILE A 19 -4.35 -4.03 -0.98
N ALA A 20 -4.66 -4.92 -0.03
CA ALA A 20 -4.05 -6.24 0.07
C ALA A 20 -5.09 -7.30 0.44
N LEU A 21 -5.24 -8.32 -0.39
CA LEU A 21 -6.08 -9.48 -0.11
C LEU A 21 -5.34 -10.50 0.76
N SER A 22 -6.04 -11.11 1.71
CA SER A 22 -5.52 -12.24 2.47
C SER A 22 -5.29 -13.45 1.54
N PRO A 23 -4.33 -14.35 1.86
CA PRO A 23 -4.03 -15.51 1.02
C PRO A 23 -5.22 -16.44 0.78
N ASP A 24 -6.17 -16.48 1.72
CA ASP A 24 -7.41 -17.25 1.62
C ASP A 24 -8.54 -16.50 0.89
N GLY A 25 -8.30 -15.26 0.44
CA GLY A 25 -9.25 -14.44 -0.29
C GLY A 25 -10.44 -13.95 0.54
N ARG A 26 -10.42 -14.08 1.86
CA ARG A 26 -11.57 -13.72 2.73
C ARG A 26 -11.52 -12.31 3.29
N TRP A 27 -10.36 -11.66 3.27
CA TRP A 27 -10.14 -10.38 3.91
C TRP A 27 -9.45 -9.39 2.97
N LEU A 28 -9.95 -8.17 2.94
CA LEU A 28 -9.35 -7.04 2.24
C LEU A 28 -8.79 -6.06 3.27
N ALA A 29 -7.47 -5.94 3.33
CA ALA A 29 -6.80 -4.87 4.05
C ALA A 29 -6.63 -3.65 3.12
N TYR A 30 -6.74 -2.45 3.66
CA TYR A 30 -6.61 -1.20 2.92
C TYR A 30 -6.29 -0.04 3.86
N GLU A 31 -5.66 1.01 3.35
CA GLU A 31 -5.42 2.24 4.10
C GLU A 31 -6.56 3.23 3.92
N SER A 32 -6.90 3.96 4.98
CA SER A 32 -7.86 5.06 4.90
C SER A 32 -7.55 6.17 5.88
N ASN A 33 -7.86 7.41 5.48
CA ASN A 33 -7.74 8.59 6.35
C ASN A 33 -9.01 8.90 7.17
N GLU A 34 -9.97 7.96 7.26
CA GLU A 34 -11.27 8.17 7.93
C GLU A 34 -11.20 8.57 9.43
N THR A 35 -10.05 8.37 10.08
CA THR A 35 -9.82 8.79 11.48
C THR A 35 -9.13 10.15 11.60
N GLY A 36 -8.94 10.86 10.49
CA GLY A 36 -8.16 12.10 10.40
C GLY A 36 -6.66 11.88 10.14
N ARG A 37 -6.22 10.62 10.02
CA ARG A 37 -4.86 10.21 9.59
C ARG A 37 -4.96 8.84 8.92
N LEU A 38 -3.96 8.49 8.12
CA LEU A 38 -3.88 7.15 7.50
C LEU A 38 -3.82 6.08 8.58
N GLU A 39 -4.80 5.19 8.58
CA GLU A 39 -4.85 3.99 9.41
C GLU A 39 -5.19 2.79 8.53
N MET A 40 -4.89 1.60 9.04
CA MET A 40 -5.13 0.34 8.40
C MET A 40 -6.48 -0.22 8.81
N PHE A 41 -7.26 -0.65 7.82
CA PHE A 41 -8.56 -1.25 8.00
C PHE A 41 -8.62 -2.60 7.30
N VAL A 42 -9.48 -3.48 7.80
CA VAL A 42 -9.82 -4.74 7.16
C VAL A 42 -11.33 -4.86 7.01
N ARG A 43 -11.77 -5.40 5.88
CA ARG A 43 -13.17 -5.76 5.60
C ARG A 43 -13.26 -7.20 5.09
N PRO A 44 -14.42 -7.87 5.21
CA PRO A 44 -14.64 -9.14 4.54
C PRO A 44 -14.57 -8.94 3.02
N PHE A 45 -14.09 -9.95 2.31
CA PHE A 45 -14.09 -9.98 0.85
C PHE A 45 -14.80 -11.26 0.36
N PRO A 46 -15.64 -11.18 -0.69
CA PRO A 46 -15.98 -9.99 -1.47
C PRO A 46 -17.02 -9.06 -0.80
N ASN A 47 -17.63 -9.47 0.32
CA ASN A 47 -18.68 -8.69 0.99
C ASN A 47 -18.11 -7.60 1.90
N THR A 48 -17.55 -6.55 1.30
CA THR A 48 -16.88 -5.44 2.00
C THR A 48 -17.81 -4.54 2.82
N GLY A 49 -19.13 -4.67 2.65
CA GLY A 49 -20.14 -3.96 3.44
C GLY A 49 -20.54 -4.66 4.74
N ALA A 50 -20.18 -5.94 4.94
CA ALA A 50 -20.69 -6.71 6.07
C ALA A 50 -20.10 -6.31 7.42
N ALA A 51 -18.84 -5.87 7.43
CA ALA A 51 -18.11 -5.48 8.63
C ALA A 51 -16.88 -4.65 8.27
N LYS A 52 -16.34 -3.91 9.24
CA LYS A 52 -15.07 -3.19 9.14
C LYS A 52 -14.34 -3.24 10.47
N TRP A 53 -13.04 -3.50 10.44
CA TRP A 53 -12.16 -3.49 11.60
C TRP A 53 -11.02 -2.51 11.39
N GLN A 54 -10.79 -1.64 12.37
CA GLN A 54 -9.57 -0.85 12.43
C GLN A 54 -8.43 -1.71 13.00
N VAL A 55 -7.34 -1.82 12.24
CA VAL A 55 -6.17 -2.62 12.60
C VAL A 55 -5.18 -1.80 13.41
N SER A 56 -4.83 -0.61 12.92
CA SER A 56 -3.83 0.28 13.51
C SER A 56 -4.46 1.44 14.26
N THR A 57 -3.76 1.96 15.26
CA THR A 57 -4.21 3.07 16.11
C THR A 57 -3.18 4.20 16.22
N SER A 58 -2.06 4.10 15.49
CA SER A 58 -0.91 5.00 15.58
C SER A 58 -0.35 5.34 14.20
N GLY A 59 -1.24 5.42 13.22
CA GLY A 59 -0.88 5.49 11.81
C GLY A 59 -0.69 4.10 11.20
N GLY A 60 -0.92 4.00 9.90
CA GLY A 60 -0.72 2.76 9.16
C GLY A 60 -0.81 2.94 7.66
N GLN A 61 0.16 2.39 6.94
CA GLN A 61 0.23 2.38 5.48
C GLN A 61 0.90 1.10 4.96
N ALA A 62 0.76 0.85 3.65
CA ALA A 62 1.40 -0.27 2.95
C ALA A 62 1.11 -1.64 3.60
N PRO A 63 -0.15 -2.11 3.59
CA PRO A 63 -0.50 -3.39 4.18
C PRO A 63 0.07 -4.55 3.37
N LEU A 64 0.46 -5.61 4.07
CA LEU A 64 0.92 -6.86 3.48
C LEU A 64 0.52 -8.05 4.36
N TRP A 65 -0.25 -8.98 3.80
CA TRP A 65 -0.58 -10.22 4.49
C TRP A 65 0.61 -11.18 4.48
N ALA A 66 0.87 -11.82 5.62
CA ALA A 66 1.77 -12.95 5.66
C ALA A 66 1.21 -14.12 4.82
N PRO A 67 2.06 -14.94 4.19
CA PRO A 67 1.63 -16.13 3.44
C PRO A 67 0.77 -17.10 4.27
N SER A 68 0.95 -17.11 5.58
CA SER A 68 0.16 -17.91 6.52
C SER A 68 -1.28 -17.43 6.69
N GLY A 69 -1.59 -16.19 6.31
CA GLY A 69 -2.86 -15.51 6.57
C GLY A 69 -3.11 -15.18 8.04
N ARG A 70 -2.12 -15.39 8.93
CA ARG A 70 -2.25 -15.21 10.40
C ARG A 70 -1.63 -13.91 10.91
N GLU A 71 -1.03 -13.15 10.02
CA GLU A 71 -0.33 -11.92 10.35
C GLU A 71 -0.59 -10.89 9.24
N LEU A 72 -0.80 -9.65 9.62
CA LEU A 72 -0.87 -8.50 8.74
C LEU A 72 0.25 -7.53 9.10
N PHE A 73 1.16 -7.32 8.16
CA PHE A 73 2.25 -6.35 8.27
C PHE A 73 1.80 -4.99 7.75
N TYR A 74 2.29 -3.93 8.37
CA TYR A 74 2.10 -2.55 7.90
C TYR A 74 3.17 -1.64 8.51
N VAL A 75 3.33 -0.44 7.95
CA VAL A 75 4.21 0.58 8.53
C VAL A 75 3.39 1.62 9.27
N ASP A 76 3.71 1.88 10.54
CA ASP A 76 3.02 2.89 11.34
C ASP A 76 3.49 4.33 11.03
N GLY A 77 2.87 5.32 11.70
CA GLY A 77 3.23 6.73 11.55
C GLY A 77 4.64 7.08 12.05
N ALA A 78 5.27 6.21 12.84
CA ALA A 78 6.64 6.36 13.34
C ALA A 78 7.69 5.62 12.50
N ARG A 79 7.31 5.19 11.29
CA ARG A 79 8.12 4.40 10.35
C ARG A 79 8.60 3.08 10.95
N GLN A 80 7.75 2.42 11.74
CA GLN A 80 8.02 1.11 12.31
C GLN A 80 7.24 0.04 11.55
N MET A 81 7.90 -1.06 11.21
CA MET A 81 7.22 -2.25 10.71
C MET A 81 6.47 -2.88 11.89
N ILE A 82 5.15 -2.92 11.79
CA ILE A 82 4.27 -3.54 12.75
C ILE A 82 3.74 -4.85 12.16
N VAL A 83 3.55 -5.83 13.02
CA VAL A 83 2.72 -7.00 12.72
C VAL A 83 1.53 -7.05 13.65
N ALA A 84 0.34 -7.19 13.07
CA ALA A 84 -0.89 -7.50 13.77
C ALA A 84 -1.19 -9.00 13.63
N ALA A 85 -1.39 -9.69 14.75
CA ALA A 85 -1.86 -11.07 14.73
C ALA A 85 -3.32 -11.14 14.24
N VAL A 86 -3.61 -12.14 13.42
CA VAL A 86 -4.94 -12.43 12.90
C VAL A 86 -5.27 -13.89 13.18
N SER A 87 -6.29 -14.14 13.98
CA SER A 87 -6.74 -15.50 14.26
C SER A 87 -7.64 -16.02 13.14
N PRO A 88 -7.48 -17.28 12.72
CA PRO A 88 -8.35 -17.89 11.73
C PRO A 88 -9.77 -18.08 12.30
N GLY A 89 -10.79 -17.83 11.48
CA GLY A 89 -12.17 -18.01 11.88
C GLY A 89 -13.16 -17.55 10.81
N PRO A 90 -14.47 -17.67 11.05
CA PRO A 90 -15.51 -17.09 10.21
C PRO A 90 -15.58 -15.56 10.36
N THR A 91 -15.08 -15.03 11.47
CA THR A 91 -14.97 -13.60 11.75
C THR A 91 -13.50 -13.22 11.91
N LEU A 92 -13.15 -11.99 11.51
CA LEU A 92 -11.81 -11.48 11.71
C LEU A 92 -11.60 -11.22 13.20
N GLN A 93 -10.54 -11.80 13.76
CA GLN A 93 -10.12 -11.56 15.13
C GLN A 93 -8.71 -11.00 15.12
N LEU A 94 -8.58 -9.73 15.51
CA LEU A 94 -7.31 -9.04 15.60
C LEU A 94 -6.70 -9.26 16.99
N GLY A 95 -5.51 -9.86 17.03
CA GLY A 95 -4.73 -10.11 18.24
C GLY A 95 -3.75 -8.98 18.56
N GLU A 96 -2.64 -9.32 19.22
CA GLU A 96 -1.60 -8.33 19.59
C GLU A 96 -0.98 -7.66 18.34
N ARG A 97 -0.62 -6.38 18.50
CA ARG A 97 0.22 -5.65 17.53
C ARG A 97 1.60 -5.47 18.15
N ARG A 98 2.64 -5.89 17.46
CA ARG A 98 4.03 -5.76 17.92
C ARG A 98 4.88 -5.05 16.88
N VAL A 99 5.81 -4.23 17.35
CA VAL A 99 6.87 -3.65 16.52
C VAL A 99 7.86 -4.76 16.18
N LEU A 100 8.19 -4.92 14.90
CA LEU A 100 9.27 -5.79 14.45
C LEU A 100 10.61 -5.03 14.41
N PHE A 101 10.63 -3.87 13.75
CA PHE A 101 11.81 -3.03 13.62
C PHE A 101 11.43 -1.64 13.09
N ARG A 102 12.33 -0.66 13.27
CA ARG A 102 12.21 0.65 12.62
C ARG A 102 12.78 0.58 11.21
N LEU A 103 12.06 1.11 10.23
CA LEU A 103 12.54 1.22 8.85
C LEU A 103 13.67 2.26 8.79
N ARG A 104 14.63 2.00 7.90
CA ARG A 104 15.69 2.97 7.61
C ARG A 104 15.12 4.14 6.80
N GLU A 105 15.71 5.32 6.97
CA GLU A 105 15.31 6.54 6.24
C GLU A 105 15.54 6.45 4.74
N ASP A 106 16.48 5.60 4.30
CA ASP A 106 16.79 5.39 2.89
C ASP A 106 15.90 4.33 2.22
N LEU A 107 14.90 3.78 2.91
CA LEU A 107 13.90 2.90 2.30
C LEU A 107 12.83 3.70 1.58
N TYR A 108 12.39 3.15 0.45
CA TYR A 108 11.29 3.69 -0.32
C TYR A 108 9.98 3.50 0.45
N LEU A 109 9.47 4.59 1.02
CA LEU A 109 8.18 4.67 1.67
C LEU A 109 7.73 6.13 1.57
N THR A 110 6.68 6.38 0.82
CA THR A 110 6.16 7.72 0.58
C THR A 110 4.66 7.71 0.77
N GLU A 111 4.14 8.70 1.48
CA GLU A 111 2.70 8.89 1.69
C GLU A 111 1.95 9.24 0.39
N ARG A 112 2.66 9.50 -0.71
CA ARG A 112 2.07 9.79 -2.03
C ARG A 112 1.81 8.53 -2.85
N GLU A 113 2.38 7.41 -2.46
CA GLU A 113 2.33 6.17 -3.25
C GLU A 113 1.26 5.26 -2.66
N SER A 114 0.22 4.97 -3.45
CA SER A 114 -0.93 4.16 -3.04
C SER A 114 -0.67 2.65 -3.13
N TYR A 115 0.57 2.20 -2.94
CA TYR A 115 0.98 0.79 -3.05
C TYR A 115 1.92 0.34 -1.92
N THR A 116 2.01 -0.97 -1.70
CA THR A 116 2.91 -1.59 -0.72
C THR A 116 4.33 -1.74 -1.30
N PRO A 117 5.37 -1.02 -0.83
CA PRO A 117 6.71 -1.01 -1.43
C PRO A 117 7.63 -2.11 -0.89
N HIS A 118 7.06 -3.13 -0.25
CA HIS A 118 7.78 -4.25 0.34
C HIS A 118 7.00 -5.54 0.14
N ASP A 119 7.75 -6.66 0.19
CA ASP A 119 7.18 -8.00 0.17
C ASP A 119 7.85 -8.85 1.25
N VAL A 120 7.21 -9.96 1.62
CA VAL A 120 7.67 -10.88 2.65
C VAL A 120 7.93 -12.25 2.04
N GLY A 121 9.02 -12.89 2.46
CA GLY A 121 9.36 -14.23 2.04
C GLY A 121 8.27 -15.23 2.39
N ARG A 122 8.28 -16.39 1.71
CA ARG A 122 7.32 -17.48 1.96
C ARG A 122 7.33 -17.98 3.41
N ASP A 123 8.45 -17.79 4.11
CA ASP A 123 8.61 -18.12 5.53
C ASP A 123 7.94 -17.11 6.48
N GLY A 124 7.52 -15.94 5.97
CA GLY A 124 6.95 -14.85 6.76
C GLY A 124 7.97 -14.09 7.61
N GLN A 125 9.27 -14.34 7.44
CA GLN A 125 10.31 -13.86 8.36
C GLN A 125 11.30 -12.87 7.74
N ARG A 126 11.36 -12.81 6.41
CA ARG A 126 12.30 -11.95 5.69
C ARG A 126 11.55 -10.97 4.81
N PHE A 127 11.94 -9.69 4.87
CA PHE A 127 11.36 -8.66 4.02
C PHE A 127 12.31 -8.29 2.90
N ILE A 128 11.76 -8.06 1.71
CA ILE A 128 12.45 -7.37 0.63
C ILE A 128 11.90 -5.95 0.54
N MET A 129 12.79 -4.96 0.44
CA MET A 129 12.43 -3.55 0.43
C MET A 129 13.36 -2.78 -0.50
N ALA A 130 12.81 -1.87 -1.30
CA ALA A 130 13.60 -1.02 -2.16
C ALA A 130 14.26 0.11 -1.37
N ARG A 131 15.55 0.36 -1.64
CA ARG A 131 16.28 1.52 -1.09
C ARG A 131 16.31 2.65 -2.11
N ARG A 132 15.98 3.86 -1.67
CA ARG A 132 16.20 5.08 -2.45
C ARG A 132 17.70 5.38 -2.45
N ARG A 133 18.35 5.28 -3.61
CA ARG A 133 19.67 5.91 -3.79
C ARG A 133 19.46 7.42 -3.84
N ARG A 134 19.98 8.15 -2.84
CA ARG A 134 20.27 9.57 -3.03
C ARG A 134 21.43 9.66 -4.00
N THR A 135 21.16 10.17 -5.19
CA THR A 135 22.21 10.65 -6.09
C THR A 135 22.46 12.10 -5.72
N GLU A 136 23.54 12.40 -5.00
CA GLU A 136 24.01 13.79 -4.89
C GLU A 136 24.32 14.30 -6.30
N GLY A 137 23.72 15.43 -6.69
CA GLY A 137 24.00 16.07 -7.98
C GLY A 137 23.20 15.57 -9.19
N ALA A 138 22.16 14.74 -9.01
CA ALA A 138 21.20 14.50 -10.10
C ALA A 138 20.33 15.75 -10.30
N SER A 139 20.88 16.75 -10.99
CA SER A 139 20.06 17.73 -11.72
C SER A 139 19.03 16.92 -12.50
N ALA A 140 17.74 17.24 -12.34
CA ALA A 140 16.70 16.61 -13.15
C ALA A 140 17.15 16.72 -14.61
N ALA A 141 17.36 15.57 -15.28
CA ALA A 141 17.69 15.59 -16.69
C ALA A 141 16.62 16.46 -17.38
N PRO A 142 17.01 17.49 -18.16
CA PRO A 142 16.04 18.40 -18.73
C PRO A 142 15.04 17.60 -19.57
N LEU A 143 13.76 17.69 -19.21
CA LEU A 143 12.70 17.17 -20.05
C LEU A 143 12.60 18.09 -21.26
N ILE A 144 13.17 17.65 -22.39
CA ILE A 144 13.06 18.37 -23.65
C ILE A 144 11.82 17.85 -24.35
N VAL A 145 10.76 18.65 -24.37
CA VAL A 145 9.58 18.42 -25.21
C VAL A 145 9.79 19.18 -26.51
N VAL A 146 9.83 18.46 -27.63
CA VAL A 146 9.85 19.09 -28.96
C VAL A 146 8.47 18.93 -29.57
N GLU A 147 7.73 20.03 -29.63
CA GLU A 147 6.44 20.08 -30.31
C GLU A 147 6.64 20.43 -31.78
N ASN A 148 5.76 19.95 -32.66
CA ASN A 148 5.78 20.25 -34.10
C ASN A 148 7.09 19.85 -34.83
N TRP A 149 7.80 18.82 -34.35
CA TRP A 149 9.05 18.31 -34.93
C TRP A 149 9.05 18.23 -36.46
N PHE A 150 7.96 17.72 -37.06
CA PHE A 150 7.85 17.57 -38.50
C PHE A 150 7.76 18.91 -39.26
N GLU A 151 7.15 19.94 -38.67
CA GLU A 151 7.12 21.28 -39.27
C GLU A 151 8.48 21.96 -39.17
N GLU A 152 9.17 21.82 -38.03
CA GLU A 152 10.51 22.36 -37.83
C GLU A 152 11.51 21.75 -38.83
N VAL A 153 11.49 20.43 -39.03
CA VAL A 153 12.37 19.74 -39.99
C VAL A 153 12.09 20.19 -41.43
N ARG A 154 10.81 20.29 -41.83
CA ARG A 154 10.45 20.77 -43.19
C ARG A 154 10.93 22.19 -43.46
N SER A 155 10.88 23.08 -42.47
CA SER A 155 11.32 24.48 -42.62
C SER A 155 12.83 24.62 -42.84
N ARG A 156 13.64 23.66 -42.35
CA ARG A 156 15.10 23.70 -42.39
C ARG A 156 15.74 22.91 -43.53
N THR A 157 14.94 22.18 -44.31
CA THR A 157 15.44 21.35 -45.44
C THR A 157 15.14 21.99 -46.80
N ARG A 158 15.00 23.32 -46.85
CA ARG A 158 14.82 24.11 -48.07
C ARG A 158 16.11 24.81 -48.49
#